data_AF-F0Y1R4-F1
#
_entry.id   AF-F0Y1R4-F1
#
_cell.length_a   1.000
_cell.length_b   1.000
_cell.length_c   1.000
_cell.angle_alpha   90.00
_cell.angle_beta   90.00
_cell.angle_gamma   90.00
#
_symmetry.space_group_name_H-M   'P 1'
#
loop_
_entity.id
_entity.type
_entity.pdbx_description
1 polymer ?
#
loop_
_entity_poly.entity_id
_entity_poly.type
_entity_poly.pdbx_seq_one_letter_code
_entity_poly.pdbx_strand_id
1 'polypeptide(L)'
;MGYEPIRSDDEARARRRGSAAMVGVFGLVMGFAVLARDAPARFWAPLAALVGAGGGSSFAASVALSQPYDKNILCYLADVDVTGWSGGHATARVAVSYTPSDSDGLWIWSEAADVTAAAPSAQITFCRLRLNAAHDVRVYVRSGARTHFVHEATISTGSLGFDELDVGPFAEVTGSKPSFPLVTVQHIVGDETSTKWFGLLSLDQEGYVVWYHAMPTNRTLYSVFQQSTKTRNMVIMREAMDYEEGNYTNSYLLEITPVGEMRVQYENACDGDPLGFTQFNHEMKLDGNSSKAITLAYNVRDTFGNYDSLEPLNPKLASTWQSEHGDDTPVSYVGDQLVRWDRATNEVETVYDLFDYVDPVSNAYLSSSYGWVDLECKDERKSRGIEWSHGSSAAVGMDGDYLITLRNLQMLLSMEADGSGARWALASDSSAVGDGGAFDVYRFDAEGSKFWEPHAVVATAKDEFFLVDDGKSRPNCTGATTTCFSRAVGYRLDHAKKQASLFWEFEFPLRKGAGIANEEAEDLFNFDGGYVAKLDRDRGNESYIVAFTAVVVDDDATTGHPAFVFEVDAAGDAVSKIRLPRVPTTHKSGSYRAEATTSINGELFTRPW
;
A
#
# COMPACT_ATOMS: atom_id res chain seq x y z
N MET A 1 8.39 -35.95 -8.46
CA MET A 1 9.19 -36.76 -9.42
C MET A 1 10.07 -35.81 -10.22
N GLY A 2 11.25 -36.24 -10.65
CA GLY A 2 12.34 -35.39 -11.15
C GLY A 2 12.02 -34.57 -12.39
N TYR A 3 12.54 -33.34 -12.41
CA TYR A 3 12.55 -32.43 -13.54
C TYR A 3 13.81 -32.67 -14.39
N GLU A 4 13.65 -33.09 -15.64
CA GLU A 4 14.67 -32.89 -16.68
C GLU A 4 14.33 -31.60 -17.46
N PRO A 5 15.29 -30.69 -17.68
CA PRO A 5 15.08 -29.57 -18.58
C PRO A 5 15.44 -29.97 -20.01
N ILE A 6 14.50 -29.68 -20.93
CA ILE A 6 14.67 -29.73 -22.37
C ILE A 6 15.76 -28.71 -22.77
N ARG A 7 16.88 -29.20 -23.28
CA ARG A 7 17.90 -28.37 -23.95
C ARG A 7 17.46 -28.12 -25.40
N SER A 8 17.27 -26.87 -25.77
CA SER A 8 17.26 -26.43 -27.16
C SER A 8 18.71 -26.26 -27.64
N ASP A 9 19.14 -27.12 -28.56
CA ASP A 9 20.37 -26.96 -29.33
C ASP A 9 20.17 -25.83 -30.36
N ASP A 10 20.76 -24.66 -30.13
CA ASP A 10 21.07 -23.72 -31.23
C ASP A 10 22.06 -22.62 -30.81
N GLU A 11 23.29 -22.97 -30.43
CA GLU A 11 24.42 -22.01 -30.45
C GLU A 11 25.74 -22.68 -30.84
N ALA A 12 25.93 -22.86 -32.14
CA ALA A 12 27.23 -23.21 -32.70
C ALA A 12 27.51 -22.46 -34.01
N ARG A 13 27.76 -21.14 -33.93
CA ARG A 13 28.57 -20.38 -34.90
C ARG A 13 28.75 -18.92 -34.50
N ALA A 14 29.94 -18.58 -33.99
CA ALA A 14 30.81 -17.52 -34.54
C ALA A 14 31.87 -17.07 -33.52
N ARG A 15 33.02 -17.75 -33.50
CA ARG A 15 34.31 -17.13 -33.16
C ARG A 15 35.14 -17.04 -34.43
N ARG A 16 35.53 -15.83 -34.85
CA ARG A 16 36.89 -15.47 -35.33
C ARG A 16 36.92 -14.09 -36.00
N ARG A 17 37.85 -13.27 -35.50
CA ARG A 17 38.63 -12.14 -36.07
C ARG A 17 38.59 -11.02 -35.03
N GLY A 18 39.69 -10.48 -34.53
CA GLY A 18 41.06 -10.41 -35.02
C GLY A 18 41.55 -9.01 -34.68
N SER A 19 42.65 -8.94 -33.93
CA SER A 19 43.26 -7.76 -33.32
C SER A 19 43.55 -6.59 -34.26
N ALA A 20 43.53 -5.36 -33.73
CA ALA A 20 44.51 -4.32 -34.08
C ALA A 20 44.61 -3.27 -32.96
N ALA A 21 45.85 -3.04 -32.53
CA ALA A 21 46.24 -2.00 -31.60
C ALA A 21 46.20 -0.61 -32.28
N MET A 22 45.95 0.44 -31.49
CA MET A 22 46.51 1.75 -31.79
C MET A 22 46.94 2.47 -30.51
N VAL A 23 48.24 2.73 -30.47
CA VAL A 23 48.94 3.61 -29.53
C VAL A 23 48.59 5.05 -29.86
N GLY A 24 48.27 5.84 -28.85
CA GLY A 24 48.07 7.29 -28.95
C GLY A 24 48.35 7.97 -27.62
N VAL A 25 49.62 8.31 -27.41
CA VAL A 25 50.11 9.18 -26.33
C VAL A 25 49.76 10.63 -26.67
N PHE A 26 49.09 11.35 -25.79
CA PHE A 26 49.31 12.79 -25.54
C PHE A 26 48.77 13.17 -24.16
N GLY A 27 49.65 13.72 -23.31
CA GLY A 27 49.30 14.17 -21.97
C GLY A 27 48.73 15.59 -21.97
N LEU A 28 48.01 15.92 -20.90
CA LEU A 28 48.12 17.22 -20.26
C LEU A 28 47.80 17.08 -18.77
N VAL A 29 48.79 17.43 -17.97
CA VAL A 29 48.71 17.59 -16.52
C VAL A 29 48.08 18.96 -16.25
N MET A 30 46.97 18.99 -15.52
CA MET A 30 46.58 20.17 -14.74
C MET A 30 46.20 19.72 -13.33
N GLY A 31 47.10 20.00 -12.39
CA GLY A 31 46.82 19.92 -10.97
C GLY A 31 45.93 21.09 -10.56
N PHE A 32 44.85 20.78 -9.86
CA PHE A 32 44.16 21.75 -9.02
C PHE A 32 44.60 21.54 -7.58
N ALA A 33 45.36 22.53 -7.09
CA ALA A 33 45.67 22.69 -5.68
C ALA A 33 44.37 23.08 -4.94
N VAL A 34 43.88 22.21 -4.08
CA VAL A 34 42.85 22.56 -3.08
C VAL A 34 43.59 23.22 -1.92
N LEU A 35 43.49 24.55 -1.85
CA LEU A 35 43.91 25.34 -0.70
C LEU A 35 42.99 25.03 0.48
N ALA A 36 43.53 24.30 1.46
CA ALA A 36 43.00 24.24 2.81
C ALA A 36 42.95 25.66 3.39
N ARG A 37 41.74 26.12 3.77
CA ARG A 37 41.57 27.28 4.64
C ARG A 37 41.15 26.76 6.01
N ASP A 38 42.10 26.80 6.94
CA ASP A 38 41.84 26.74 8.37
C ASP A 38 40.93 27.92 8.77
N ALA A 39 39.75 27.59 9.29
CA ALA A 39 38.91 28.53 10.03
C ALA A 39 38.89 28.08 11.51
N PRO A 40 39.14 28.99 12.46
CA PRO A 40 39.25 28.60 13.87
C PRO A 40 37.88 28.23 14.45
N ALA A 41 37.85 27.11 15.16
CA ALA A 41 36.76 26.67 16.01
C ALA A 41 36.39 27.79 17.01
N ARG A 42 35.20 28.38 16.83
CA ARG A 42 34.58 29.24 17.83
C ARG A 42 33.79 28.34 18.79
N PHE A 43 34.31 28.19 20.00
CA PHE A 43 33.58 27.72 21.16
C PHE A 43 32.32 28.58 21.36
N TRP A 44 31.15 27.96 21.23
CA TRP A 44 29.91 28.51 21.78
C TRP A 44 29.82 28.06 23.24
N ALA A 45 30.03 29.00 24.16
CA ALA A 45 29.54 28.86 25.52
C ALA A 45 28.00 29.07 25.50
N PRO A 46 27.22 28.37 26.36
CA PRO A 46 25.79 28.59 26.43
C PRO A 46 25.53 30.00 26.97
N LEU A 47 24.96 30.85 26.12
CA LEU A 47 24.42 32.14 26.53
C LEU A 47 23.13 31.84 27.32
N ALA A 48 23.24 31.80 28.65
CA ALA A 48 22.09 31.88 29.52
C ALA A 48 21.41 33.23 29.25
N ALA A 49 20.29 33.21 28.52
CA ALA A 49 19.48 34.38 28.29
C ALA A 49 18.93 34.88 29.63
N LEU A 50 19.43 36.04 30.09
CA LEU A 50 18.80 36.82 31.13
C LEU A 50 17.47 37.36 30.57
N VAL A 51 16.38 36.64 30.83
CA VAL A 51 15.02 37.10 30.58
C VAL A 51 14.71 38.19 31.61
N GLY A 52 14.32 39.36 31.12
CA GLY A 52 13.96 40.53 31.94
C GLY A 52 12.82 40.22 32.92
N ALA A 53 13.00 40.64 34.17
CA ALA A 53 12.05 40.53 35.26
C ALA A 53 10.83 41.46 35.05
N GLY A 54 9.92 41.08 34.14
CA GLY A 54 8.52 41.45 34.25
C GLY A 54 7.79 40.32 34.98
N GLY A 55 6.96 40.64 35.98
CA GLY A 55 6.24 39.68 36.84
C GLY A 55 5.20 38.82 36.11
N GLY A 56 5.61 38.10 35.08
CA GLY A 56 4.84 37.07 34.41
C GLY A 56 5.01 35.76 35.13
N SER A 57 3.89 35.04 35.31
CA SER A 57 3.85 33.64 35.69
C SER A 57 4.91 32.85 34.90
N SER A 58 5.96 32.38 35.58
CA SER A 58 6.98 31.53 34.98
C SER A 58 6.61 30.07 35.25
N PHE A 59 6.17 29.35 34.22
CA PHE A 59 6.14 27.90 34.28
C PHE A 59 7.59 27.38 34.25
N ALA A 60 7.86 26.38 35.08
CA ALA A 60 9.06 25.56 34.97
C ALA A 60 8.61 24.13 34.67
N ALA A 61 9.36 23.36 33.88
CA ALA A 61 9.05 21.96 33.65
C ALA A 61 10.33 21.13 33.73
N SER A 62 10.24 19.93 34.29
CA SER A 62 11.24 18.88 34.05
C SER A 62 10.76 18.00 32.91
N VAL A 63 11.70 17.66 32.02
CA VAL A 63 11.45 16.83 30.84
C VAL A 63 12.44 15.68 30.85
N ALA A 64 11.95 14.46 30.69
CA ALA A 64 12.75 13.28 30.40
C ALA A 64 12.34 12.71 29.04
N LEU A 65 13.31 12.44 28.18
CA LEU A 65 13.10 11.80 26.88
C LEU A 65 13.61 10.36 26.95
N SER A 66 12.80 9.41 26.48
CA SER A 66 13.16 7.99 26.43
C SER A 66 12.60 7.32 25.18
N GLN A 67 13.17 6.17 24.81
CA GLN A 67 12.63 5.27 23.78
C GLN A 67 12.20 3.98 24.50
N PRO A 68 11.02 3.96 25.17
CA PRO A 68 10.58 2.80 25.93
C PRO A 68 10.02 1.68 25.05
N TYR A 69 9.84 1.95 23.75
CA TYR A 69 9.36 1.01 22.75
C TYR A 69 10.49 0.12 22.25
N ASP A 70 10.16 -0.91 21.46
CA ASP A 70 11.18 -1.68 20.75
C ASP A 70 12.11 -0.69 20.00
N LYS A 71 13.42 -0.91 20.11
CA LYS A 71 14.44 -0.09 19.43
C LYS A 71 14.18 0.02 17.93
N ASN A 72 13.42 -0.92 17.41
CA ASN A 72 12.97 -0.99 16.04
C ASN A 72 11.67 -0.20 15.78
N ILE A 73 11.36 0.82 16.58
CA ILE A 73 10.16 1.64 16.39
C ILE A 73 10.58 3.10 16.46
N LEU A 74 10.15 3.85 15.45
CA LEU A 74 10.54 5.24 15.21
C LEU A 74 9.67 6.23 16.00
N CYS A 75 9.53 5.95 17.30
CA CYS A 75 8.77 6.73 18.27
C CYS A 75 9.57 6.95 19.56
N TYR A 76 9.36 8.09 20.20
CA TYR A 76 9.92 8.43 21.50
C TYR A 76 8.82 8.86 22.47
N LEU A 77 9.12 8.78 23.76
CA LEU A 77 8.29 9.25 24.85
C LEU A 77 8.94 10.46 25.52
N ALA A 78 8.17 11.53 25.68
CA ALA A 78 8.51 12.66 26.55
C ALA A 78 7.65 12.61 27.82
N ASP A 79 8.29 12.40 28.96
CA ASP A 79 7.69 12.57 30.29
C ASP A 79 7.91 14.01 30.75
N VAL A 80 6.83 14.77 30.91
CA VAL A 80 6.88 16.21 31.22
C VAL A 80 6.13 16.50 32.51
N ASP A 81 6.84 16.99 33.52
CA ASP A 81 6.27 17.45 34.79
C ASP A 81 6.25 18.98 34.85
N VAL A 82 5.06 19.57 34.77
CA VAL A 82 4.86 21.02 34.82
C VAL A 82 4.77 21.49 36.27
N THR A 83 5.65 22.41 36.64
CA THR A 83 5.74 23.04 37.96
C THR A 83 5.62 24.56 37.86
N GLY A 84 5.55 25.24 39.00
CA GLY A 84 5.48 26.71 39.02
C GLY A 84 4.13 27.30 38.63
N TRP A 85 3.03 26.55 38.85
CA TRP A 85 1.65 27.00 38.68
C TRP A 85 1.36 28.26 39.51
N SER A 86 1.62 29.43 38.93
CA SER A 86 1.43 30.74 39.55
C SER A 86 0.48 31.57 38.69
N GLY A 87 -0.33 32.42 39.32
CA GLY A 87 -1.25 33.31 38.60
C GLY A 87 -2.65 32.73 38.30
N GLY A 88 -3.09 31.69 39.01
CA GLY A 88 -4.48 31.20 38.96
C GLY A 88 -4.85 30.38 37.71
N HIS A 89 -3.88 30.03 36.86
CA HIS A 89 -4.11 29.09 35.77
C HIS A 89 -4.25 27.67 36.32
N ALA A 90 -5.43 27.06 36.14
CA ALA A 90 -5.68 25.67 36.56
C ALA A 90 -5.22 24.63 35.52
N THR A 91 -5.01 25.06 34.28
CA THR A 91 -4.71 24.18 33.13
C THR A 91 -3.57 24.72 32.27
N ALA A 92 -2.81 23.80 31.67
CA ALA A 92 -1.82 24.08 30.64
C ALA A 92 -1.84 22.93 29.61
N ARG A 93 -1.27 23.18 28.43
CA ARG A 93 -1.12 22.17 27.37
C ARG A 93 0.35 21.99 27.07
N VAL A 94 0.81 20.76 26.92
CA VAL A 94 2.20 20.41 26.61
C VAL A 94 2.25 19.79 25.23
N ALA A 95 3.20 20.22 24.40
CA ALA A 95 3.50 19.54 23.13
C ALA A 95 4.99 19.47 22.88
N VAL A 96 5.38 18.49 22.07
CA VAL A 96 6.74 18.31 21.58
C VAL A 96 6.78 18.76 20.13
N SER A 97 7.82 19.51 19.75
CA SER A 97 8.13 19.81 18.37
C SER A 97 9.50 19.26 18.02
N TYR A 98 9.66 18.69 16.83
CA TYR A 98 10.89 18.02 16.45
C TYR A 98 11.14 18.08 14.93
N THR A 99 12.40 17.96 14.54
CA THR A 99 12.87 17.93 13.15
C THR A 99 14.16 17.12 13.06
N PRO A 100 14.48 16.47 11.93
CA PRO A 100 15.83 15.93 11.71
C PRO A 100 16.88 17.05 11.82
N SER A 101 17.99 16.80 12.51
CA SER A 101 19.02 17.81 12.78
C SER A 101 19.82 18.22 11.53
N ASP A 102 19.78 17.41 10.48
CA ASP A 102 20.43 17.64 9.19
C ASP A 102 19.49 18.27 8.13
N SER A 103 18.24 18.51 8.49
CA SER A 103 17.22 19.04 7.59
C SER A 103 16.88 20.48 7.96
N ASP A 104 16.84 21.36 6.95
CA ASP A 104 16.17 22.67 7.05
C ASP A 104 14.62 22.54 7.03
N GLY A 105 14.12 21.32 7.30
CA GLY A 105 12.74 20.91 7.14
C GLY A 105 11.74 21.59 8.07
N LEU A 106 10.48 21.28 7.83
CA LEU A 106 9.37 21.75 8.65
C LEU A 106 9.38 21.03 9.99
N TRP A 107 9.37 21.80 11.08
CA TRP A 107 9.16 21.29 12.43
C TRP A 107 7.78 20.65 12.54
N ILE A 108 7.76 19.38 12.93
CA ILE A 108 6.55 18.61 13.20
C ILE A 108 6.20 18.79 14.68
N TRP A 109 4.91 18.69 15.02
CA TRP A 109 4.38 18.82 16.37
C TRP A 109 3.64 17.54 16.76
N SER A 110 3.85 17.05 17.97
CA SER A 110 2.96 16.07 18.58
C SER A 110 1.57 16.68 18.81
N GLU A 111 0.58 15.83 19.05
CA GLU A 111 -0.64 16.30 19.72
C GLU A 111 -0.29 16.92 21.09
N ALA A 112 -1.12 17.88 21.51
CA ALA A 112 -0.95 18.51 22.82
C ALA A 112 -1.68 17.74 23.91
N ALA A 113 -0.98 17.41 24.99
CA ALA A 113 -1.55 16.83 26.19
C ALA A 113 -1.95 17.92 27.19
N ASP A 114 -3.15 17.81 27.74
CA ASP A 114 -3.61 18.71 28.80
C ASP A 114 -3.06 18.27 30.16
N VAL A 115 -2.55 19.23 30.92
CA VAL A 115 -2.09 19.05 32.31
C VAL A 115 -2.78 20.05 33.21
N THR A 116 -2.90 19.70 34.49
CA THR A 116 -3.53 20.55 35.50
C THR A 116 -2.65 20.66 36.73
N ALA A 117 -2.90 21.64 37.60
CA ALA A 117 -2.17 21.72 38.87
C ALA A 117 -2.34 20.45 39.75
N ALA A 118 -3.44 19.70 39.59
CA ALA A 118 -3.70 18.45 40.31
C ALA A 118 -3.08 17.21 39.62
N ALA A 119 -2.86 17.28 38.30
CA ALA A 119 -2.22 16.26 37.49
C ALA A 119 -1.18 16.97 36.59
N PRO A 120 -0.02 17.33 37.15
CA PRO A 120 0.96 18.21 36.49
C PRO A 120 1.79 17.50 35.42
N SER A 121 1.66 16.19 35.32
CA SER A 121 2.49 15.33 34.48
C SER A 121 1.75 14.94 33.19
N ALA A 122 2.47 14.94 32.08
CA ALA A 122 2.00 14.38 30.81
C ALA A 122 3.03 13.43 30.21
N GLN A 123 2.53 12.39 29.56
CA GLN A 123 3.29 11.47 28.73
C GLN A 123 2.93 11.73 27.28
N ILE A 124 3.91 12.11 26.46
CA ILE A 124 3.70 12.45 25.06
C ILE A 124 4.53 11.52 24.19
N THR A 125 3.83 10.63 23.48
CA THR A 125 4.44 9.81 22.43
C THR A 125 4.47 10.61 21.14
N PHE A 126 5.66 10.74 20.54
CA PHE A 126 5.83 11.34 19.23
C PHE A 126 6.58 10.37 18.32
N CYS A 127 6.05 10.17 17.10
CA CYS A 127 6.57 9.23 16.13
C CYS A 127 7.08 9.98 14.89
N ARG A 128 7.14 9.33 13.73
CA ARG A 128 7.58 9.94 12.47
C ARG A 128 9.04 10.45 12.53
N LEU A 129 9.90 9.74 13.24
CA LEU A 129 11.33 10.03 13.30
C LEU A 129 12.03 9.29 12.17
N ARG A 130 12.95 9.93 11.45
CA ARG A 130 13.73 9.27 10.40
C ARG A 130 14.56 8.13 10.98
N LEU A 131 14.66 7.02 10.28
CA LEU A 131 15.53 5.90 10.64
C LEU A 131 17.01 6.36 10.64
N ASN A 132 17.80 5.89 11.61
CA ASN A 132 19.23 6.15 11.72
C ASN A 132 19.63 7.64 11.63
N ALA A 133 18.86 8.53 12.28
CA ALA A 133 19.03 9.98 12.17
C ALA A 133 18.96 10.70 13.53
N ALA A 134 19.72 11.79 13.64
CA ALA A 134 19.63 12.71 14.76
C ALA A 134 18.44 13.66 14.57
N HIS A 135 17.77 14.00 15.68
CA HIS A 135 16.63 14.91 15.68
C HIS A 135 16.75 15.94 16.79
N ASP A 136 16.48 17.19 16.47
CA ASP A 136 16.35 18.26 17.45
C ASP A 136 14.92 18.27 17.97
N VAL A 137 14.77 18.25 19.29
CA VAL A 137 13.50 18.13 20.01
C VAL A 137 13.33 19.30 20.94
N ARG A 138 12.15 19.91 20.92
CA ARG A 138 11.77 21.05 21.76
C ARG A 138 10.46 20.78 22.45
N VAL A 139 10.39 21.06 23.75
CA VAL A 139 9.15 20.92 24.53
C VAL A 139 8.61 22.29 24.89
N TYR A 140 7.31 22.44 24.71
CA TYR A 140 6.58 23.67 24.94
C TYR A 140 5.41 23.45 25.89
N VAL A 141 5.19 24.41 26.79
CA VAL A 141 4.03 24.47 27.68
C VAL A 141 3.24 25.73 27.36
N ARG A 142 1.97 25.59 26.99
CA ARG A 142 1.04 26.70 26.78
C ARG A 142 0.10 26.85 27.97
N SER A 143 -0.02 28.05 28.51
CA SER A 143 -1.04 28.40 29.50
C SER A 143 -1.75 29.68 29.09
N GLY A 144 -3.08 29.61 28.94
CA GLY A 144 -3.85 30.68 28.33
C GLY A 144 -3.37 30.99 26.90
N ALA A 145 -3.00 32.24 26.64
CA ALA A 145 -2.48 32.70 25.35
C ALA A 145 -0.94 32.67 25.24
N ARG A 146 -0.24 32.29 26.32
CA ARG A 146 1.24 32.32 26.36
C ARG A 146 1.81 30.92 26.15
N THR A 147 2.81 30.82 25.28
CA THR A 147 3.59 29.61 25.05
C THR A 147 4.98 29.80 25.63
N HIS A 148 5.41 28.85 26.44
CA HIS A 148 6.72 28.80 27.08
C HIS A 148 7.52 27.67 26.47
N PHE A 149 8.75 27.98 26.04
CA PHE A 149 9.75 26.98 25.70
C PHE A 149 10.42 26.51 26.99
N VAL A 150 10.44 25.20 27.25
CA VAL A 150 10.88 24.65 28.54
C VAL A 150 12.04 23.68 28.44
N HIS A 151 12.27 23.07 27.27
CA HIS A 151 13.35 22.10 27.08
C HIS A 151 13.76 22.00 25.61
N GLU A 152 15.05 21.71 25.38
CA GLU A 152 15.61 21.34 24.08
C GLU A 152 16.67 20.26 24.27
N ALA A 153 16.65 19.28 23.37
CA ALA A 153 17.59 18.17 23.35
C ALA A 153 17.76 17.68 21.91
N THR A 154 18.82 16.91 21.68
CA THR A 154 18.99 16.12 20.45
C THR A 154 18.85 14.65 20.82
N ILE A 155 18.04 13.92 20.06
CA ILE A 155 17.89 12.46 20.15
C ILE A 155 18.42 11.79 18.88
N SER A 156 18.60 10.48 18.89
CA SER A 156 19.02 9.73 17.69
C SER A 156 18.29 8.41 17.63
N THR A 157 17.72 8.08 16.48
CA THR A 157 17.07 6.79 16.21
C THR A 157 18.09 5.72 15.83
N GLY A 158 17.72 4.46 16.04
CA GLY A 158 18.54 3.31 15.64
C GLY A 158 18.49 3.00 14.14
N SER A 159 19.24 1.99 13.72
CA SER A 159 19.23 1.42 12.36
C SER A 159 18.61 0.01 12.38
N LEU A 160 18.05 -0.40 11.24
CA LEU A 160 17.49 -1.73 10.99
C LEU A 160 18.55 -2.78 10.64
N GLY A 161 19.75 -2.35 10.26
CA GLY A 161 20.85 -3.19 9.79
C GLY A 161 20.78 -3.48 8.28
N PHE A 162 20.04 -2.69 7.52
CA PHE A 162 19.92 -2.80 6.07
C PHE A 162 20.27 -1.47 5.42
N ASP A 163 21.40 -1.41 4.72
CA ASP A 163 21.90 -0.17 4.10
C ASP A 163 20.85 0.51 3.21
N GLU A 164 20.03 -0.27 2.50
CA GLU A 164 18.92 0.22 1.67
C GLU A 164 17.90 1.04 2.46
N LEU A 165 17.64 0.70 3.72
CA LEU A 165 16.68 1.40 4.59
C LEU A 165 17.36 2.46 5.46
N ASP A 166 18.61 2.23 5.86
CA ASP A 166 19.31 2.99 6.89
C ASP A 166 20.11 4.19 6.38
N VAL A 167 20.34 4.29 5.06
CA VAL A 167 21.25 5.28 4.47
C VAL A 167 20.50 6.24 3.54
N GLY A 168 20.23 7.44 4.04
CA GLY A 168 19.64 8.52 3.25
C GLY A 168 18.15 8.29 2.92
N PRO A 169 17.62 8.97 1.89
CA PRO A 169 16.28 8.69 1.38
C PRO A 169 16.19 7.28 0.81
N PHE A 170 15.17 6.53 1.23
CA PHE A 170 14.86 5.20 0.71
C PHE A 170 14.24 5.26 -0.69
N ALA A 171 13.39 6.27 -0.93
CA ALA A 171 12.73 6.48 -2.22
C ALA A 171 13.20 7.78 -2.88
N GLU A 172 13.26 7.77 -4.20
CA GLU A 172 13.59 8.95 -5.00
C GLU A 172 12.34 9.82 -5.21
N VAL A 173 12.39 11.09 -4.80
CA VAL A 173 11.29 12.05 -5.00
C VAL A 173 11.66 13.06 -6.08
N THR A 174 10.80 13.19 -7.09
CA THR A 174 10.96 14.10 -8.23
C THR A 174 9.71 14.96 -8.43
N GLY A 175 9.88 16.12 -9.09
CA GLY A 175 8.81 17.11 -9.25
C GLY A 175 8.70 18.04 -8.03
N SER A 176 7.49 18.45 -7.69
CA SER A 176 7.25 19.23 -6.47
C SER A 176 7.15 18.33 -5.23
N LYS A 177 7.32 18.90 -4.03
CA LYS A 177 7.15 18.14 -2.78
C LYS A 177 5.70 17.64 -2.68
N PRO A 178 5.44 16.33 -2.55
CA PRO A 178 4.09 15.79 -2.45
C PRO A 178 3.31 16.47 -1.33
N SER A 179 2.02 16.74 -1.51
CA SER A 179 1.23 17.40 -0.46
C SER A 179 0.78 16.47 0.66
N PHE A 180 0.67 15.16 0.38
CA PHE A 180 0.42 14.17 1.41
C PHE A 180 1.66 14.05 2.33
N PRO A 181 1.49 14.02 3.67
CA PRO A 181 2.63 13.99 4.58
C PRO A 181 3.42 12.68 4.56
N LEU A 182 2.73 11.58 4.32
CA LEU A 182 3.26 10.22 4.38
C LEU A 182 2.68 9.36 3.27
N VAL A 183 3.47 8.38 2.82
CA VAL A 183 2.99 7.23 2.05
C VAL A 183 3.43 5.96 2.75
N THR A 184 2.51 5.02 2.94
CA THR A 184 2.79 3.70 3.52
C THR A 184 2.75 2.65 2.42
N VAL A 185 3.72 1.74 2.41
CA VAL A 185 3.86 0.65 1.43
C VAL A 185 4.28 -0.63 2.13
N GLN A 186 4.04 -1.79 1.51
CA GLN A 186 4.82 -2.99 1.85
C GLN A 186 6.15 -2.96 1.10
N HIS A 187 7.21 -3.47 1.73
CA HIS A 187 8.51 -3.62 1.08
C HIS A 187 9.24 -4.87 1.55
N ILE A 188 10.24 -5.26 0.76
CA ILE A 188 11.02 -6.47 0.94
C ILE A 188 12.48 -6.14 0.69
N VAL A 189 13.33 -6.46 1.67
CA VAL A 189 14.79 -6.43 1.48
C VAL A 189 15.24 -7.86 1.27
N GLY A 190 15.89 -8.13 0.15
CA GLY A 190 16.28 -9.47 -0.21
C GLY A 190 16.73 -9.60 -1.66
N ASP A 191 16.90 -10.83 -2.09
CA ASP A 191 17.12 -11.21 -3.48
C ASP A 191 16.14 -12.33 -3.88
N GLU A 192 16.27 -12.84 -5.10
CA GLU A 192 15.43 -13.93 -5.62
C GLU A 192 15.54 -15.23 -4.80
N THR A 193 16.56 -15.37 -3.96
CA THR A 193 16.84 -16.60 -3.21
C THR A 193 16.64 -16.44 -1.70
N SER A 194 16.55 -15.21 -1.20
CA SER A 194 16.48 -14.93 0.22
C SER A 194 15.77 -13.62 0.55
N THR A 195 14.67 -13.74 1.31
CA THR A 195 14.03 -12.60 1.97
C THR A 195 14.72 -12.32 3.30
N LYS A 196 15.38 -11.16 3.42
CA LYS A 196 16.09 -10.73 4.63
C LYS A 196 15.20 -9.90 5.55
N TRP A 197 14.27 -9.15 4.96
CA TRP A 197 13.27 -8.36 5.68
C TRP A 197 11.99 -8.28 4.86
N PHE A 198 10.85 -8.30 5.55
CA PHE A 198 9.53 -8.06 4.97
C PHE A 198 8.75 -7.21 5.97
N GLY A 199 8.02 -6.20 5.49
CA GLY A 199 7.14 -5.44 6.36
C GLY A 199 6.50 -4.24 5.69
N LEU A 200 5.89 -3.40 6.53
CA LEU A 200 5.37 -2.11 6.11
C LEU A 200 6.39 -1.01 6.39
N LEU A 201 6.51 -0.06 5.48
CA LEU A 201 7.29 1.17 5.62
C LEU A 201 6.35 2.36 5.45
N SER A 202 6.50 3.41 6.25
CA SER A 202 5.95 4.73 5.94
C SER A 202 7.08 5.70 5.64
N LEU A 203 6.95 6.42 4.53
CA LEU A 203 7.92 7.35 4.01
C LEU A 203 7.43 8.78 4.19
N ASP A 204 8.33 9.71 4.52
CA ASP A 204 8.01 11.14 4.46
C ASP A 204 8.05 11.70 3.03
N GLN A 205 7.69 12.97 2.89
CA GLN A 205 7.67 13.70 1.61
C GLN A 205 9.04 13.84 0.92
N GLU A 206 10.13 13.48 1.61
CA GLU A 206 11.50 13.49 1.09
C GLU A 206 12.01 12.07 0.82
N GLY A 207 11.17 11.05 1.00
CA GLY A 207 11.49 9.65 0.72
C GLY A 207 12.19 8.91 1.85
N TYR A 208 12.28 9.49 3.06
CA TYR A 208 12.90 8.82 4.21
C TYR A 208 11.94 7.90 4.93
N VAL A 209 12.41 6.74 5.39
CA VAL A 209 11.65 5.85 6.29
C VAL A 209 11.47 6.55 7.64
N VAL A 210 10.22 6.76 8.04
CA VAL A 210 9.83 7.44 9.30
C VAL A 210 8.94 6.59 10.21
N TRP A 211 8.52 5.43 9.73
CA TRP A 211 7.90 4.37 10.53
C TRP A 211 8.02 3.04 9.80
N TYR A 212 8.04 1.93 10.53
CA TYR A 212 7.97 0.60 9.93
C TYR A 212 7.39 -0.42 10.90
N HIS A 213 6.95 -1.54 10.35
CA HIS A 213 6.57 -2.73 11.09
C HIS A 213 7.05 -3.98 10.36
N ALA A 214 7.99 -4.70 10.97
CA ALA A 214 8.52 -5.93 10.41
C ALA A 214 7.55 -7.09 10.62
N MET A 215 7.38 -7.92 9.60
CA MET A 215 6.62 -9.17 9.67
C MET A 215 7.56 -10.39 9.56
N PRO A 216 7.11 -11.60 9.96
CA PRO A 216 7.91 -12.81 9.82
C PRO A 216 8.27 -13.10 8.34
N THR A 217 9.57 -13.11 8.02
CA THR A 217 10.08 -13.24 6.65
C THR A 217 9.92 -14.65 6.07
N ASN A 218 9.92 -15.68 6.91
CA ASN A 218 9.75 -17.07 6.49
C ASN A 218 8.29 -17.46 6.26
N ARG A 219 7.34 -16.53 6.47
CA ARG A 219 5.90 -16.83 6.49
C ARG A 219 5.04 -15.75 5.87
N THR A 220 5.57 -14.82 5.08
CA THR A 220 4.74 -13.75 4.50
C THR A 220 4.88 -13.71 2.99
N LEU A 221 3.75 -13.71 2.27
CA LEU A 221 3.70 -13.56 0.81
C LEU A 221 3.48 -12.10 0.44
N TYR A 222 2.37 -11.52 0.90
CA TYR A 222 2.10 -10.10 0.79
C TYR A 222 1.18 -9.63 1.93
N SER A 223 0.95 -8.33 2.00
CA SER A 223 0.06 -7.68 2.94
C SER A 223 -0.65 -6.49 2.32
N VAL A 224 -1.87 -6.24 2.78
CA VAL A 224 -2.61 -5.00 2.56
C VAL A 224 -3.00 -4.40 3.88
N PHE A 225 -3.21 -3.11 3.88
CA PHE A 225 -3.40 -2.37 5.10
C PHE A 225 -4.24 -1.13 4.88
N GLN A 226 -4.83 -0.65 5.96
CA GLN A 226 -5.36 0.69 6.05
C GLN A 226 -5.12 1.25 7.44
N GLN A 227 -4.74 2.53 7.52
CA GLN A 227 -4.62 3.21 8.80
C GLN A 227 -5.98 3.77 9.25
N SER A 228 -6.35 3.50 10.50
CA SER A 228 -7.51 4.10 11.15
C SER A 228 -7.29 5.60 11.36
N THR A 229 -8.17 6.44 10.82
CA THR A 229 -8.11 7.90 11.04
C THR A 229 -8.45 8.30 12.48
N LYS A 230 -9.18 7.44 13.22
CA LYS A 230 -9.60 7.68 14.61
C LYS A 230 -8.54 7.26 15.63
N THR A 231 -7.99 6.05 15.46
CA THR A 231 -7.07 5.44 16.44
C THR A 231 -5.61 5.50 16.01
N ARG A 232 -5.34 5.80 14.73
CA ARG A 232 -4.01 5.75 14.09
C ARG A 232 -3.39 4.36 14.00
N ASN A 233 -4.07 3.34 14.51
CA ASN A 233 -3.66 1.96 14.36
C ASN A 233 -3.63 1.56 12.88
N MET A 234 -2.66 0.74 12.51
CA MET A 234 -2.63 0.09 11.21
C MET A 234 -3.41 -1.22 11.30
N VAL A 235 -4.38 -1.40 10.41
CA VAL A 235 -5.14 -2.65 10.29
C VAL A 235 -4.67 -3.35 9.03
N ILE A 236 -4.29 -4.61 9.15
CA ILE A 236 -3.51 -5.34 8.15
C ILE A 236 -4.20 -6.67 7.87
N MET A 237 -4.37 -7.00 6.59
CA MET A 237 -4.52 -8.38 6.14
C MET A 237 -3.16 -8.86 5.64
N ARG A 238 -2.73 -10.02 6.12
CA ARG A 238 -1.45 -10.64 5.75
C ARG A 238 -1.70 -12.06 5.24
N GLU A 239 -1.23 -12.34 4.04
CA GLU A 239 -1.15 -13.69 3.51
C GLU A 239 0.18 -14.34 3.88
N ALA A 240 0.13 -15.60 4.31
CA ALA A 240 1.25 -16.27 4.92
C ALA A 240 1.44 -17.71 4.43
N MET A 241 2.61 -18.03 3.87
CA MET A 241 2.96 -19.38 3.43
C MET A 241 3.91 -20.04 4.42
N ASP A 242 3.55 -21.23 4.96
CA ASP A 242 4.45 -21.97 5.84
C ASP A 242 5.35 -22.94 5.04
N TYR A 243 6.55 -22.46 4.70
CA TYR A 243 7.54 -23.27 3.98
C TYR A 243 8.12 -24.42 4.82
N GLU A 244 8.04 -24.35 6.15
CA GLU A 244 8.60 -25.39 7.04
C GLU A 244 7.63 -26.56 7.19
N GLU A 245 6.32 -26.31 7.11
CA GLU A 245 5.27 -27.31 7.36
C GLU A 245 4.54 -27.79 6.09
N GLY A 246 4.94 -27.37 4.88
CA GLY A 246 4.50 -28.02 3.64
C GLY A 246 3.92 -27.13 2.54
N ASN A 247 4.10 -25.80 2.62
CA ASN A 247 3.58 -24.76 1.71
C ASN A 247 2.05 -24.56 1.76
N TYR A 248 1.38 -24.89 2.87
CA TYR A 248 0.00 -24.45 3.04
C TYR A 248 -0.05 -22.95 3.38
N THR A 249 -1.16 -22.31 3.01
CA THR A 249 -1.27 -20.85 3.11
C THR A 249 -2.30 -20.46 4.15
N ASN A 250 -1.84 -19.84 5.24
CA ASN A 250 -2.66 -19.19 6.23
C ASN A 250 -2.88 -17.72 5.86
N SER A 251 -3.83 -17.09 6.52
CA SER A 251 -4.01 -15.64 6.44
C SER A 251 -4.34 -15.06 7.80
N TYR A 252 -3.98 -13.81 8.01
CA TYR A 252 -4.08 -13.14 9.31
C TYR A 252 -4.71 -11.77 9.15
N LEU A 253 -5.55 -11.40 10.10
CA LEU A 253 -6.02 -10.03 10.27
C LEU A 253 -5.40 -9.48 11.55
N LEU A 254 -4.75 -8.33 11.45
CA LEU A 254 -3.96 -7.74 12.53
C LEU A 254 -4.39 -6.29 12.75
N GLU A 255 -4.42 -5.84 13.99
CA GLU A 255 -4.43 -4.41 14.32
C GLU A 255 -3.20 -4.09 15.17
N ILE A 256 -2.39 -3.14 14.72
CA ILE A 256 -1.17 -2.72 15.40
C ILE A 256 -1.23 -1.22 15.74
N THR A 257 -0.72 -0.85 16.92
CA THR A 257 -0.64 0.56 17.32
C THR A 257 0.45 1.31 16.56
N PRO A 258 0.44 2.67 16.58
CA PRO A 258 1.56 3.46 16.08
C PRO A 258 2.92 3.08 16.68
N VAL A 259 2.93 2.58 17.91
CA VAL A 259 4.13 2.10 18.61
C VAL A 259 4.33 0.58 18.44
N GLY A 260 3.77 -0.01 17.39
CA GLY A 260 4.02 -1.40 16.96
C GLY A 260 3.46 -2.50 17.86
N GLU A 261 2.64 -2.17 18.85
CA GLU A 261 2.00 -3.17 19.70
C GLU A 261 0.83 -3.84 18.95
N MET A 262 0.81 -5.17 18.92
CA MET A 262 -0.32 -5.93 18.42
C MET A 262 -1.51 -5.84 19.39
N ARG A 263 -2.63 -5.28 18.92
CA ARG A 263 -3.86 -5.09 19.70
C ARG A 263 -4.76 -6.32 19.61
N VAL A 264 -5.00 -6.78 18.40
CA VAL A 264 -5.83 -7.94 18.11
C VAL A 264 -5.29 -8.65 16.88
N GLN A 265 -5.43 -9.97 16.88
CA GLN A 265 -5.09 -10.85 15.77
C GLN A 265 -6.21 -11.87 15.59
N TYR A 266 -6.63 -12.05 14.34
CA TYR A 266 -7.43 -13.18 13.90
C TYR A 266 -6.57 -14.05 12.96
N GLU A 267 -6.60 -15.36 13.16
CA GLU A 267 -5.92 -16.33 12.31
C GLU A 267 -6.96 -17.14 11.54
N ASN A 268 -6.82 -17.15 10.21
CA ASN A 268 -7.59 -17.98 9.32
C ASN A 268 -6.66 -19.06 8.76
N ALA A 269 -6.88 -20.28 9.22
CA ALA A 269 -6.14 -21.47 8.85
C ALA A 269 -7.11 -22.52 8.32
N CYS A 270 -6.68 -23.29 7.33
CA CYS A 270 -7.43 -24.41 6.80
C CYS A 270 -6.82 -25.74 7.27
N ASP A 271 -7.65 -26.60 7.84
CA ASP A 271 -7.32 -27.98 8.21
C ASP A 271 -8.29 -28.94 7.50
N GLY A 272 -7.80 -30.06 6.97
CA GLY A 272 -8.64 -31.07 6.33
C GLY A 272 -8.97 -30.76 4.86
N ASP A 273 -10.21 -31.06 4.46
CA ASP A 273 -10.65 -31.10 3.05
C ASP A 273 -10.23 -29.84 2.26
N PRO A 274 -9.54 -29.97 1.11
CA PRO A 274 -9.21 -28.84 0.24
C PRO A 274 -10.40 -27.99 -0.21
N LEU A 275 -11.63 -28.52 -0.20
CA LEU A 275 -12.85 -27.72 -0.44
C LEU A 275 -13.15 -26.73 0.70
N GLY A 276 -12.60 -26.97 1.90
CA GLY A 276 -12.61 -26.04 3.02
C GLY A 276 -11.51 -24.98 2.93
N PHE A 277 -10.69 -24.96 1.87
CA PHE A 277 -9.65 -23.97 1.69
C PHE A 277 -10.24 -22.56 1.67
N THR A 278 -9.69 -21.73 2.54
CA THR A 278 -10.04 -20.32 2.66
C THR A 278 -8.80 -19.52 3.01
N GLN A 279 -8.74 -18.30 2.49
CA GLN A 279 -7.61 -17.40 2.67
C GLN A 279 -8.11 -15.97 2.49
N PHE A 280 -7.83 -15.10 3.45
CA PHE A 280 -8.05 -13.66 3.25
C PHE A 280 -7.07 -13.13 2.22
N ASN A 281 -7.56 -12.31 1.31
CA ASN A 281 -6.79 -11.90 0.14
C ASN A 281 -7.07 -10.43 -0.26
N HIS A 282 -6.10 -9.86 -0.99
CA HIS A 282 -6.14 -8.63 -1.80
C HIS A 282 -6.63 -7.28 -1.21
N GLU A 283 -7.38 -7.22 -0.12
CA GLU A 283 -7.94 -5.98 0.42
C GLU A 283 -8.07 -5.91 1.95
N MET A 284 -7.97 -4.71 2.51
CA MET A 284 -8.36 -4.42 3.89
C MET A 284 -8.93 -3.00 3.94
N LYS A 285 -10.24 -2.86 4.19
CA LYS A 285 -10.89 -1.56 4.35
C LYS A 285 -11.65 -1.45 5.66
N LEU A 286 -11.52 -0.30 6.32
CA LEU A 286 -12.17 0.07 7.55
C LEU A 286 -13.51 0.72 7.28
N ASP A 287 -14.52 0.30 8.04
CA ASP A 287 -15.71 1.12 8.21
C ASP A 287 -15.35 2.27 9.16
N GLY A 288 -15.24 3.48 8.61
CA GLY A 288 -14.89 4.68 9.36
C GLY A 288 -15.80 4.97 10.55
N ASN A 289 -17.00 4.38 10.62
CA ASN A 289 -17.98 4.60 11.68
C ASN A 289 -18.02 3.52 12.76
N SER A 290 -17.29 2.41 12.62
CA SER A 290 -17.36 1.29 13.57
C SER A 290 -15.99 0.62 13.84
N SER A 291 -15.98 -0.43 14.65
CA SER A 291 -14.83 -1.33 14.82
C SER A 291 -14.66 -2.29 13.63
N LYS A 292 -15.55 -2.25 12.64
CA LYS A 292 -15.59 -3.24 11.58
C LYS A 292 -14.57 -2.91 10.48
N ALA A 293 -14.05 -3.97 9.89
CA ALA A 293 -13.27 -3.95 8.67
C ALA A 293 -13.82 -4.97 7.69
N ILE A 294 -13.60 -4.77 6.40
CA ILE A 294 -13.95 -5.73 5.34
C ILE A 294 -12.68 -6.18 4.62
N THR A 295 -12.69 -7.42 4.18
CA THR A 295 -11.67 -8.03 3.33
C THR A 295 -12.35 -9.08 2.45
N LEU A 296 -11.58 -9.70 1.57
CA LEU A 296 -12.04 -10.78 0.70
C LEU A 296 -11.47 -12.10 1.22
N ALA A 297 -12.22 -13.19 1.04
CA ALA A 297 -11.77 -14.53 1.40
C ALA A 297 -12.06 -15.52 0.28
N TYR A 298 -11.13 -16.44 0.00
CA TYR A 298 -11.42 -17.52 -0.94
C TYR A 298 -12.51 -18.46 -0.42
N ASN A 299 -13.26 -18.98 -1.39
CA ASN A 299 -14.25 -20.03 -1.21
C ASN A 299 -14.15 -20.99 -2.40
N VAL A 300 -14.22 -22.29 -2.12
CA VAL A 300 -14.05 -23.33 -3.14
C VAL A 300 -15.36 -24.10 -3.33
N ARG A 301 -15.78 -24.27 -4.58
CA ARG A 301 -16.93 -25.09 -4.95
C ARG A 301 -16.59 -25.98 -6.15
N ASP A 302 -16.99 -27.24 -6.09
CA ASP A 302 -16.82 -28.23 -7.17
C ASP A 302 -18.15 -28.67 -7.81
N THR A 303 -19.23 -27.95 -7.48
CA THR A 303 -20.60 -28.30 -7.88
C THR A 303 -21.01 -27.73 -9.25
N PHE A 304 -20.08 -27.04 -9.93
CA PHE A 304 -20.32 -26.36 -11.21
C PHE A 304 -19.99 -27.21 -12.44
N GLY A 305 -19.81 -28.53 -12.27
CA GLY A 305 -19.58 -29.47 -13.36
C GLY A 305 -18.13 -29.92 -13.49
N ASN A 306 -17.79 -30.46 -14.65
CA ASN A 306 -16.48 -31.03 -15.00
C ASN A 306 -15.77 -30.13 -16.03
N TYR A 307 -14.83 -30.68 -16.81
CA TYR A 307 -14.14 -29.92 -17.84
C TYR A 307 -15.07 -29.23 -18.86
N ASP A 308 -16.28 -29.76 -19.10
CA ASP A 308 -17.26 -29.17 -20.02
C ASP A 308 -17.73 -27.78 -19.53
N SER A 309 -17.73 -27.52 -18.21
CA SER A 309 -18.07 -26.19 -17.69
C SER A 309 -16.90 -25.20 -17.77
N LEU A 310 -15.66 -25.70 -17.86
CA LEU A 310 -14.47 -24.88 -18.02
C LEU A 310 -14.20 -24.52 -19.49
N GLU A 311 -14.68 -25.34 -20.44
CA GLU A 311 -14.46 -25.16 -21.88
C GLU A 311 -14.94 -23.78 -22.41
N PRO A 312 -16.13 -23.25 -22.04
CA PRO A 312 -16.55 -21.91 -22.44
C PRO A 312 -15.70 -20.78 -21.84
N LEU A 313 -15.06 -21.02 -20.70
CA LEU A 313 -14.26 -20.04 -19.96
C LEU A 313 -12.83 -19.98 -20.50
N ASN A 314 -12.24 -21.15 -20.70
CA ASN A 314 -10.87 -21.30 -21.18
C ASN A 314 -10.63 -22.74 -21.71
N PRO A 315 -10.71 -22.96 -23.04
CA PRO A 315 -10.51 -24.27 -23.66
C PRO A 315 -9.17 -24.95 -23.31
N LYS A 316 -8.11 -24.14 -23.10
CA LYS A 316 -6.79 -24.66 -22.75
C LYS A 316 -6.78 -25.23 -21.33
N LEU A 317 -7.39 -24.54 -20.37
CA LEU A 317 -7.51 -25.03 -19.00
C LEU A 317 -8.42 -26.26 -18.94
N ALA A 318 -9.54 -26.26 -19.69
CA ALA A 318 -10.43 -27.40 -19.80
C ALA A 318 -9.73 -28.65 -20.33
N SER A 319 -9.01 -28.54 -21.45
CA SER A 319 -8.22 -29.65 -22.00
C SER A 319 -7.14 -30.15 -21.04
N THR A 320 -6.51 -29.24 -20.29
CA THR A 320 -5.52 -29.60 -19.26
C THR A 320 -6.17 -30.36 -18.11
N TRP A 321 -7.29 -29.85 -17.57
CA TRP A 321 -8.05 -30.51 -16.51
C TRP A 321 -8.50 -31.91 -16.94
N GLN A 322 -9.11 -32.02 -18.13
CA GLN A 322 -9.55 -33.29 -18.69
C GLN A 322 -8.41 -34.30 -18.80
N SER A 323 -7.23 -33.87 -19.26
CA SER A 323 -6.06 -34.74 -19.38
C SER A 323 -5.50 -35.19 -18.03
N GLU A 324 -5.55 -34.34 -17.01
CA GLU A 324 -4.98 -34.62 -15.69
C GLU A 324 -5.94 -35.43 -14.79
N HIS A 325 -7.25 -35.20 -14.94
CA HIS A 325 -8.27 -35.66 -14.01
C HIS A 325 -9.34 -36.57 -14.65
N GLY A 326 -9.47 -36.60 -15.97
CA GLY A 326 -10.50 -37.35 -16.70
C GLY A 326 -11.83 -36.62 -16.88
N ASP A 327 -12.70 -37.19 -17.71
CA ASP A 327 -13.94 -36.55 -18.19
C ASP A 327 -14.99 -36.30 -17.09
N ASP A 328 -15.07 -37.19 -16.10
CA ASP A 328 -16.13 -37.17 -15.08
C ASP A 328 -15.70 -36.45 -13.80
N THR A 329 -14.45 -35.97 -13.70
CA THR A 329 -13.95 -35.35 -12.46
C THR A 329 -14.44 -33.91 -12.36
N PRO A 330 -15.18 -33.54 -11.29
CA PRO A 330 -15.66 -32.17 -11.10
C PRO A 330 -14.52 -31.16 -10.98
N VAL A 331 -14.67 -30.00 -11.60
CA VAL A 331 -13.69 -28.91 -11.52
C VAL A 331 -13.90 -28.15 -10.22
N SER A 332 -12.84 -28.01 -9.42
CA SER A 332 -12.85 -27.10 -8.27
C SER A 332 -12.66 -25.67 -8.76
N TYR A 333 -13.64 -24.80 -8.50
CA TYR A 333 -13.57 -23.37 -8.76
C TYR A 333 -13.30 -22.61 -7.46
N VAL A 334 -12.35 -21.67 -7.51
CA VAL A 334 -12.05 -20.74 -6.44
C VAL A 334 -12.73 -19.42 -6.76
N GLY A 335 -13.71 -19.07 -5.94
CA GLY A 335 -14.38 -17.77 -5.94
C GLY A 335 -14.03 -17.00 -4.68
N ASP A 336 -14.72 -15.88 -4.49
CA ASP A 336 -14.48 -14.99 -3.37
C ASP A 336 -15.73 -14.77 -2.53
N GLN A 337 -15.51 -14.48 -1.26
CA GLN A 337 -16.50 -14.00 -0.30
C GLN A 337 -16.11 -12.61 0.15
N LEU A 338 -17.10 -11.76 0.38
CA LEU A 338 -16.89 -10.56 1.17
C LEU A 338 -17.08 -10.93 2.64
N VAL A 339 -16.03 -10.76 3.42
CA VAL A 339 -16.04 -11.03 4.86
C VAL A 339 -15.90 -9.73 5.64
N ARG A 340 -16.47 -9.70 6.83
CA ARG A 340 -16.38 -8.60 7.76
C ARG A 340 -15.77 -9.07 9.07
N TRP A 341 -14.76 -8.35 9.52
CA TRP A 341 -14.11 -8.56 10.80
C TRP A 341 -14.51 -7.46 11.79
N ASP A 342 -15.09 -7.85 12.93
CA ASP A 342 -15.28 -6.94 14.05
C ASP A 342 -14.05 -6.99 14.96
N ARG A 343 -13.23 -5.94 14.91
CA ARG A 343 -12.00 -5.83 15.70
C ARG A 343 -12.24 -5.79 17.22
N ALA A 344 -13.45 -5.44 17.65
CA ALA A 344 -13.77 -5.35 19.08
C ALA A 344 -14.10 -6.72 19.69
N THR A 345 -14.78 -7.59 18.94
CA THR A 345 -15.10 -8.97 19.39
C THR A 345 -14.13 -10.02 18.85
N ASN A 346 -13.31 -9.64 17.87
CA ASN A 346 -12.43 -10.51 17.10
C ASN A 346 -13.18 -11.62 16.35
N GLU A 347 -14.39 -11.33 15.87
CA GLU A 347 -15.23 -12.26 15.11
C GLU A 347 -15.23 -11.89 13.63
N VAL A 348 -15.24 -12.91 12.76
CA VAL A 348 -15.37 -12.78 11.31
C VAL A 348 -16.70 -13.36 10.88
N GLU A 349 -17.43 -12.63 10.04
CA GLU A 349 -18.66 -13.09 9.39
C GLU A 349 -18.54 -12.99 7.87
N THR A 350 -19.05 -13.99 7.15
CA THR A 350 -19.28 -13.88 5.70
C THR A 350 -20.51 -13.03 5.47
N VAL A 351 -20.33 -11.89 4.81
CA VAL A 351 -21.44 -11.01 4.42
C VAL A 351 -22.06 -11.48 3.11
N TYR A 352 -21.21 -11.82 2.15
CA TYR A 352 -21.62 -12.32 0.84
C TYR A 352 -20.73 -13.47 0.39
N ASP A 353 -21.36 -14.53 -0.12
CA ASP A 353 -20.69 -15.53 -0.95
C ASP A 353 -20.95 -15.18 -2.42
N LEU A 354 -19.92 -14.77 -3.15
CA LEU A 354 -20.12 -14.20 -4.48
C LEU A 354 -20.53 -15.24 -5.52
N PHE A 355 -20.32 -16.54 -5.25
CA PHE A 355 -20.87 -17.60 -6.10
C PHE A 355 -22.40 -17.64 -6.12
N ASP A 356 -23.07 -17.04 -5.14
CA ASP A 356 -24.54 -16.95 -5.13
C ASP A 356 -25.06 -15.86 -6.07
N TYR A 357 -24.16 -15.05 -6.64
CA TYR A 357 -24.47 -13.90 -7.48
C TYR A 357 -23.82 -13.98 -8.87
N VAL A 358 -22.61 -14.54 -8.96
CA VAL A 358 -21.87 -14.77 -10.20
C VAL A 358 -21.18 -16.13 -10.17
N ASP A 359 -21.46 -16.99 -11.14
CA ASP A 359 -20.96 -18.37 -11.16
C ASP A 359 -20.38 -18.78 -12.53
N PRO A 360 -19.41 -19.71 -12.57
CA PRO A 360 -18.69 -20.06 -13.80
C PRO A 360 -19.56 -20.66 -14.91
N VAL A 361 -20.80 -21.08 -14.63
CA VAL A 361 -21.71 -21.66 -15.62
C VAL A 361 -22.68 -20.61 -16.15
N SER A 362 -23.38 -19.91 -15.25
CA SER A 362 -24.38 -18.90 -15.62
C SER A 362 -23.75 -17.62 -16.16
N ASN A 363 -22.55 -17.30 -15.70
CA ASN A 363 -21.81 -16.08 -16.03
C ASN A 363 -20.59 -16.36 -16.91
N ALA A 364 -20.62 -17.46 -17.65
CA ALA A 364 -19.49 -17.92 -18.45
C ALA A 364 -18.95 -16.83 -19.40
N TYR A 365 -17.67 -16.50 -19.23
CA TYR A 365 -16.97 -15.47 -19.98
C TYR A 365 -15.61 -16.02 -20.41
N LEU A 366 -15.26 -15.86 -21.68
CA LEU A 366 -13.98 -16.33 -22.20
C LEU A 366 -12.88 -15.35 -21.79
N SER A 367 -11.91 -15.81 -20.98
CA SER A 367 -10.82 -14.96 -20.48
C SER A 367 -9.50 -15.71 -20.38
N SER A 368 -8.41 -14.98 -20.63
CA SER A 368 -7.05 -15.43 -20.34
C SER A 368 -6.62 -15.14 -18.90
N SER A 369 -7.42 -14.40 -18.11
CA SER A 369 -7.08 -14.04 -16.73
C SER A 369 -7.19 -15.21 -15.76
N TYR A 370 -7.99 -16.23 -16.06
CA TYR A 370 -8.16 -17.40 -15.22
C TYR A 370 -6.84 -18.16 -15.02
N GLY A 371 -6.59 -18.58 -13.79
CA GLY A 371 -5.36 -19.25 -13.39
C GLY A 371 -5.62 -20.46 -12.48
N TRP A 372 -4.55 -21.22 -12.23
CA TRP A 372 -4.55 -22.27 -11.22
C TRP A 372 -4.21 -21.68 -9.86
N VAL A 373 -4.91 -22.14 -8.83
CA VAL A 373 -4.55 -21.93 -7.43
C VAL A 373 -4.36 -23.29 -6.78
N ASP A 374 -3.22 -23.45 -6.08
CA ASP A 374 -2.98 -24.64 -5.28
C ASP A 374 -3.85 -24.57 -4.01
N LEU A 375 -4.67 -25.59 -3.79
CA LEU A 375 -5.56 -25.71 -2.63
C LEU A 375 -4.86 -26.59 -1.61
N GLU A 376 -4.20 -25.94 -0.66
CA GLU A 376 -3.37 -26.59 0.35
C GLU A 376 -3.88 -26.26 1.74
N CYS A 377 -4.52 -27.25 2.36
CA CYS A 377 -4.89 -27.26 3.77
C CYS A 377 -3.93 -28.17 4.54
N LYS A 378 -3.81 -27.94 5.84
CA LYS A 378 -2.96 -28.76 6.70
C LYS A 378 -3.41 -30.23 6.68
N ASP A 379 -2.42 -31.13 6.70
CA ASP A 379 -2.55 -32.59 6.80
C ASP A 379 -3.23 -33.30 5.60
N GLU A 380 -3.52 -32.61 4.49
CA GLU A 380 -4.21 -33.20 3.33
C GLU A 380 -3.39 -33.21 2.03
N ARG A 381 -3.91 -33.97 1.05
CA ARG A 381 -3.34 -34.04 -0.29
C ARG A 381 -3.55 -32.71 -1.02
N LYS A 382 -2.46 -32.13 -1.54
CA LYS A 382 -2.49 -30.96 -2.44
C LYS A 382 -3.53 -31.17 -3.56
N SER A 383 -4.47 -30.24 -3.67
CA SER A 383 -5.43 -30.15 -4.77
C SER A 383 -5.20 -28.86 -5.56
N ARG A 384 -5.90 -28.68 -6.67
CA ARG A 384 -5.86 -27.46 -7.48
C ARG A 384 -7.26 -27.04 -7.86
N GLY A 385 -7.47 -25.73 -7.87
CA GLY A 385 -8.69 -25.11 -8.38
C GLY A 385 -8.41 -24.11 -9.47
N ILE A 386 -9.46 -23.76 -10.22
CA ILE A 386 -9.48 -22.66 -11.17
C ILE A 386 -9.90 -21.41 -10.43
N GLU A 387 -9.04 -20.41 -10.41
CA GLU A 387 -9.39 -19.09 -9.89
C GLU A 387 -10.34 -18.38 -10.84
N TRP A 388 -11.62 -18.42 -10.48
CA TRP A 388 -12.72 -17.95 -11.29
C TRP A 388 -12.87 -16.43 -11.19
N SER A 389 -13.14 -15.90 -10.01
CA SER A 389 -13.48 -14.48 -9.85
C SER A 389 -12.27 -13.57 -9.62
N HIS A 390 -11.34 -14.02 -8.77
CA HIS A 390 -10.20 -13.23 -8.29
C HIS A 390 -10.65 -11.85 -7.79
N GLY A 391 -11.25 -11.83 -6.60
CA GLY A 391 -11.62 -10.61 -5.90
C GLY A 391 -10.36 -9.81 -5.58
N SER A 392 -10.21 -8.65 -6.23
CA SER A 392 -8.97 -7.88 -6.20
C SER A 392 -9.02 -6.64 -5.32
N SER A 393 -10.23 -6.19 -4.97
CA SER A 393 -10.46 -5.04 -4.10
C SER A 393 -11.90 -5.01 -3.61
N ALA A 394 -12.08 -4.38 -2.46
CA ALA A 394 -13.36 -4.07 -1.87
C ALA A 394 -13.30 -2.68 -1.20
N ALA A 395 -14.43 -1.97 -1.19
CA ALA A 395 -14.52 -0.68 -0.51
C ALA A 395 -15.88 -0.47 0.14
N VAL A 396 -15.89 0.34 1.20
CA VAL A 396 -17.12 0.87 1.78
C VAL A 396 -17.60 2.03 0.92
N GLY A 397 -18.76 1.86 0.29
CA GLY A 397 -19.41 2.86 -0.53
C GLY A 397 -20.03 3.99 0.29
N MET A 398 -20.28 5.13 -0.38
CA MET A 398 -20.86 6.31 0.26
C MET A 398 -22.39 6.22 0.42
N ASP A 399 -23.04 5.25 -0.24
CA ASP A 399 -24.49 5.03 -0.22
C ASP A 399 -24.90 3.82 0.62
N GLY A 400 -24.05 3.41 1.57
CA GLY A 400 -24.32 2.23 2.41
C GLY A 400 -24.24 0.92 1.62
N ASP A 401 -23.38 0.87 0.61
CA ASP A 401 -23.01 -0.31 -0.16
C ASP A 401 -21.56 -0.73 0.09
N TYR A 402 -21.22 -1.92 -0.40
CA TYR A 402 -19.87 -2.36 -0.66
C TYR A 402 -19.62 -2.41 -2.16
N LEU A 403 -18.50 -1.85 -2.57
CA LEU A 403 -17.98 -1.99 -3.93
C LEU A 403 -16.97 -3.13 -3.96
N ILE A 404 -17.02 -4.01 -4.95
CA ILE A 404 -16.11 -5.18 -5.06
C ILE A 404 -15.65 -5.33 -6.51
N THR A 405 -14.35 -5.38 -6.75
CA THR A 405 -13.79 -5.66 -8.08
C THR A 405 -13.42 -7.13 -8.22
N LEU A 406 -13.79 -7.72 -9.35
CA LEU A 406 -13.45 -9.09 -9.73
C LEU A 406 -12.54 -9.04 -10.96
N ARG A 407 -11.24 -9.27 -10.72
CA ARG A 407 -10.18 -9.09 -11.71
C ARG A 407 -10.40 -9.95 -12.94
N ASN A 408 -10.70 -11.24 -12.75
CA ASN A 408 -10.78 -12.19 -13.85
C ASN A 408 -12.06 -12.01 -14.68
N LEU A 409 -13.10 -11.42 -14.10
CA LEU A 409 -14.39 -11.15 -14.76
C LEU A 409 -14.52 -9.73 -15.31
N GLN A 410 -13.49 -8.90 -15.16
CA GLN A 410 -13.52 -7.51 -15.65
C GLN A 410 -14.71 -6.73 -15.11
N MET A 411 -15.00 -6.91 -13.82
CA MET A 411 -16.28 -6.53 -13.22
C MET A 411 -16.11 -5.75 -11.92
N LEU A 412 -17.03 -4.82 -11.70
CA LEU A 412 -17.28 -4.12 -10.45
C LEU A 412 -18.72 -4.40 -10.00
N LEU A 413 -18.88 -4.83 -8.76
CA LEU A 413 -20.16 -5.08 -8.10
C LEU A 413 -20.43 -4.01 -7.05
N SER A 414 -21.71 -3.67 -6.86
CA SER A 414 -22.22 -2.98 -5.68
C SER A 414 -23.24 -3.86 -4.96
N MET A 415 -23.02 -4.04 -3.66
CA MET A 415 -23.80 -4.89 -2.77
C MET A 415 -24.27 -4.07 -1.57
N GLU A 416 -25.45 -4.33 -1.04
CA GLU A 416 -25.95 -3.67 0.17
C GLU A 416 -24.99 -3.91 1.36
N ALA A 417 -24.63 -2.88 2.12
CA ALA A 417 -23.68 -3.07 3.21
C ALA A 417 -24.27 -3.89 4.38
N ASP A 418 -25.59 -4.02 4.47
CA ASP A 418 -26.27 -4.79 5.53
C ASP A 418 -26.42 -6.29 5.20
N GLY A 419 -25.95 -6.74 4.04
CA GLY A 419 -26.10 -8.13 3.61
C GLY A 419 -27.42 -8.44 2.89
N SER A 420 -28.29 -7.45 2.65
CA SER A 420 -29.62 -7.68 2.10
C SER A 420 -29.66 -8.03 0.61
N GLY A 421 -28.57 -7.80 -0.14
CA GLY A 421 -28.45 -8.29 -1.50
C GLY A 421 -27.63 -7.42 -2.46
N ALA A 422 -27.71 -7.77 -3.74
CA ALA A 422 -27.08 -7.07 -4.84
C ALA A 422 -27.79 -5.76 -5.22
N ARG A 423 -27.04 -4.74 -5.63
CA ARG A 423 -27.57 -3.48 -6.17
C ARG A 423 -27.37 -3.39 -7.67
N TRP A 424 -26.12 -3.30 -8.11
CA TRP A 424 -25.76 -3.10 -9.51
C TRP A 424 -24.41 -3.71 -9.85
N ALA A 425 -24.18 -3.96 -11.13
CA ALA A 425 -22.92 -4.46 -11.66
C ALA A 425 -22.50 -3.68 -12.91
N LEU A 426 -21.19 -3.49 -13.08
CA LEU A 426 -20.57 -2.90 -14.26
C LEU A 426 -19.43 -3.81 -14.70
N ALA A 427 -19.47 -4.28 -15.95
CA ALA A 427 -18.43 -5.14 -16.51
C ALA A 427 -18.03 -4.68 -17.91
N SER A 428 -16.74 -4.85 -18.26
CA SER A 428 -16.23 -4.49 -19.59
C SER A 428 -16.79 -5.38 -20.70
N ASP A 429 -17.13 -6.62 -20.35
CA ASP A 429 -18.03 -7.46 -21.14
C ASP A 429 -19.34 -7.67 -20.38
N SER A 430 -20.44 -7.19 -20.96
CA SER A 430 -21.77 -7.35 -20.36
C SER A 430 -22.23 -8.81 -20.28
N SER A 431 -21.67 -9.72 -21.08
CA SER A 431 -22.01 -11.14 -20.98
C SER A 431 -21.61 -11.76 -19.66
N ALA A 432 -20.56 -11.22 -19.00
CA ALA A 432 -20.08 -11.71 -17.71
C ALA A 432 -21.11 -11.51 -16.58
N VAL A 433 -22.06 -10.57 -16.71
CA VAL A 433 -23.09 -10.34 -15.68
C VAL A 433 -24.33 -11.25 -15.89
N GLY A 434 -24.53 -11.74 -17.11
CA GLY A 434 -25.69 -12.54 -17.51
C GLY A 434 -26.98 -11.73 -17.70
N ASP A 435 -27.92 -12.26 -18.50
CA ASP A 435 -29.24 -11.68 -18.69
C ASP A 435 -30.21 -12.17 -17.60
N GLY A 436 -30.68 -11.27 -16.72
CA GLY A 436 -31.70 -11.58 -15.71
C GLY A 436 -31.19 -11.96 -14.32
N GLY A 437 -29.94 -11.62 -13.99
CA GLY A 437 -29.34 -11.84 -12.68
C GLY A 437 -29.83 -10.89 -11.58
N ALA A 438 -29.22 -10.98 -10.40
CA ALA A 438 -29.57 -10.22 -9.20
C ALA A 438 -29.23 -8.71 -9.25
N PHE A 439 -28.64 -8.23 -10.36
CA PHE A 439 -28.08 -6.88 -10.47
C PHE A 439 -28.80 -6.00 -11.48
N ASP A 440 -28.91 -4.70 -11.18
CA ASP A 440 -29.07 -3.69 -12.20
C ASP A 440 -27.77 -3.55 -13.01
N VAL A 441 -27.78 -3.89 -14.31
CA VAL A 441 -26.57 -3.90 -15.14
C VAL A 441 -26.31 -2.52 -15.75
N TYR A 442 -25.14 -1.96 -15.45
CA TYR A 442 -24.62 -0.73 -16.05
C TYR A 442 -23.75 -1.03 -17.26
N ARG A 443 -23.73 -0.09 -18.21
CA ARG A 443 -22.85 -0.13 -19.38
C ARG A 443 -21.95 1.08 -19.43
N PHE A 444 -20.77 0.93 -20.02
CA PHE A 444 -19.95 2.10 -20.32
C PHE A 444 -20.61 2.96 -21.39
N ASP A 445 -20.44 4.27 -21.27
CA ASP A 445 -20.89 5.25 -22.26
C ASP A 445 -20.08 5.21 -23.56
N ALA A 446 -18.83 4.74 -23.50
CA ALA A 446 -17.93 4.55 -24.63
C ALA A 446 -17.02 3.32 -24.44
N GLU A 447 -16.62 2.69 -25.55
CA GLU A 447 -15.71 1.52 -25.52
C GLU A 447 -14.34 1.83 -24.90
N GLY A 448 -13.81 3.04 -25.12
CA GLY A 448 -12.53 3.48 -24.52
C GLY A 448 -12.61 3.68 -23.00
N SER A 449 -13.80 3.75 -22.43
CA SER A 449 -14.03 3.88 -20.99
C SER A 449 -13.97 2.55 -20.26
N LYS A 450 -13.78 1.40 -20.93
CA LYS A 450 -13.72 0.09 -20.28
C LYS A 450 -12.42 -0.11 -19.48
N PHE A 451 -12.51 -0.83 -18.36
CA PHE A 451 -11.36 -1.23 -17.55
C PHE A 451 -11.03 -2.72 -17.71
N TRP A 452 -9.79 -3.12 -17.45
CA TRP A 452 -9.33 -4.49 -17.52
C TRP A 452 -8.43 -4.81 -16.33
N GLU A 453 -8.75 -5.91 -15.65
CA GLU A 453 -8.17 -6.43 -14.43
C GLU A 453 -8.21 -5.37 -13.32
N PRO A 454 -9.42 -4.90 -12.95
CA PRO A 454 -9.56 -3.77 -12.03
C PRO A 454 -9.02 -4.09 -10.64
N HIS A 455 -8.39 -3.11 -10.01
CA HIS A 455 -7.89 -3.15 -8.63
C HIS A 455 -8.24 -1.86 -7.87
N ALA A 456 -8.06 -1.90 -6.55
CA ALA A 456 -8.08 -0.73 -5.65
C ALA A 456 -9.29 0.19 -5.86
N VAL A 457 -10.50 -0.37 -5.83
CA VAL A 457 -11.71 0.44 -5.93
C VAL A 457 -11.84 1.32 -4.67
N VAL A 458 -12.21 2.58 -4.87
CA VAL A 458 -12.57 3.50 -3.78
C VAL A 458 -13.78 4.32 -4.17
N ALA A 459 -14.73 4.46 -3.25
CA ALA A 459 -15.83 5.42 -3.40
C ALA A 459 -15.39 6.80 -2.91
N THR A 460 -15.69 7.86 -3.65
CA THR A 460 -15.31 9.23 -3.28
C THR A 460 -16.48 10.17 -3.10
N ALA A 461 -17.59 9.88 -3.76
CA ALA A 461 -18.87 10.51 -3.55
C ALA A 461 -19.99 9.51 -3.86
N LYS A 462 -21.23 9.92 -3.63
CA LYS A 462 -22.39 9.22 -4.18
C LYS A 462 -22.23 9.08 -5.69
N ASP A 463 -22.41 7.86 -6.19
CA ASP A 463 -22.34 7.52 -7.61
C ASP A 463 -20.97 7.76 -8.29
N GLU A 464 -19.90 8.00 -7.51
CA GLU A 464 -18.55 8.24 -8.02
C GLU A 464 -17.52 7.33 -7.35
N PHE A 465 -16.76 6.62 -8.17
CA PHE A 465 -15.70 5.73 -7.73
C PHE A 465 -14.45 5.86 -8.59
N PHE A 466 -13.31 5.50 -8.01
CA PHE A 466 -12.05 5.35 -8.69
C PHE A 466 -11.59 3.90 -8.62
N LEU A 467 -10.76 3.47 -9.57
CA LEU A 467 -10.06 2.19 -9.55
C LEU A 467 -8.76 2.28 -10.37
N VAL A 468 -7.90 1.29 -10.20
CA VAL A 468 -6.75 1.02 -11.07
C VAL A 468 -7.18 0.01 -12.13
N ASP A 469 -6.98 0.37 -13.41
CA ASP A 469 -7.17 -0.46 -14.59
C ASP A 469 -5.79 -0.95 -15.04
N ASP A 470 -5.45 -2.19 -14.69
CA ASP A 470 -4.13 -2.77 -15.00
C ASP A 470 -3.92 -2.94 -16.50
N GLY A 471 -4.98 -3.26 -17.26
CA GLY A 471 -4.94 -3.28 -18.73
C GLY A 471 -4.42 -4.58 -19.36
N LYS A 472 -4.00 -5.58 -18.58
CA LYS A 472 -3.36 -6.81 -19.09
C LYS A 472 -4.22 -7.63 -20.06
N SER A 473 -5.52 -7.71 -19.81
CA SER A 473 -6.46 -8.46 -20.65
C SER A 473 -7.20 -7.57 -21.65
N ARG A 474 -6.72 -6.34 -21.85
CA ARG A 474 -7.27 -5.44 -22.88
C ARG A 474 -7.09 -6.08 -24.26
N PRO A 475 -8.09 -6.04 -25.17
CA PRO A 475 -8.04 -6.75 -26.46
C PRO A 475 -6.84 -6.46 -27.36
N ASN A 476 -6.17 -5.32 -27.20
CA ASN A 476 -4.98 -4.93 -27.96
C ASN A 476 -3.65 -5.12 -27.21
N CYS A 477 -3.68 -5.62 -25.98
CA CYS A 477 -2.47 -5.89 -25.19
C CYS A 477 -1.89 -7.26 -25.59
N THR A 478 -0.82 -7.26 -26.38
CA THR A 478 -0.17 -8.49 -26.91
C THR A 478 1.25 -8.69 -26.37
N GLY A 479 1.40 -8.58 -25.04
CA GLY A 479 2.70 -8.70 -24.36
C GLY A 479 3.09 -7.39 -23.66
N ALA A 480 3.74 -7.51 -22.50
CA ALA A 480 3.80 -6.50 -21.45
C ALA A 480 4.41 -5.13 -21.82
N THR A 481 5.09 -5.01 -22.98
CA THR A 481 6.02 -3.88 -23.20
C THR A 481 5.69 -2.97 -24.38
N THR A 482 4.79 -3.32 -25.31
CA THR A 482 4.59 -2.46 -26.52
C THR A 482 3.16 -1.98 -26.78
N THR A 483 2.15 -2.61 -26.18
CA THR A 483 0.73 -2.29 -26.46
C THR A 483 -0.16 -2.29 -25.22
N CYS A 484 0.40 -2.68 -24.08
CA CYS A 484 -0.27 -2.73 -22.79
C CYS A 484 0.01 -1.42 -22.04
N PHE A 485 -0.98 -0.93 -21.32
CA PHE A 485 -0.85 0.25 -20.48
C PHE A 485 -1.80 0.11 -19.30
N SER A 486 -1.45 0.76 -18.20
CA SER A 486 -2.27 0.83 -16.99
C SER A 486 -2.65 2.26 -16.70
N ARG A 487 -3.81 2.44 -16.08
CA ARG A 487 -4.32 3.77 -15.73
C ARG A 487 -5.09 3.75 -14.43
N ALA A 488 -5.08 4.87 -13.73
CA ALA A 488 -6.07 5.16 -12.70
C ALA A 488 -7.23 5.90 -13.34
N VAL A 489 -8.47 5.53 -13.00
CA VAL A 489 -9.68 6.05 -13.65
C VAL A 489 -10.75 6.38 -12.63
N GLY A 490 -11.52 7.44 -12.90
CA GLY A 490 -12.68 7.87 -12.12
C GLY A 490 -13.95 7.80 -12.95
N TYR A 491 -14.98 7.14 -12.43
CA TYR A 491 -16.27 6.95 -13.08
C TYR A 491 -17.41 7.59 -12.30
N ARG A 492 -18.41 8.09 -13.04
CA ARG A 492 -19.69 8.53 -12.51
C ARG A 492 -20.83 7.70 -13.09
N LEU A 493 -21.74 7.24 -12.24
CA LEU A 493 -22.93 6.49 -12.62
C LEU A 493 -24.12 7.43 -12.94
N ASP A 494 -24.82 7.15 -14.04
CA ASP A 494 -26.12 7.71 -14.39
C ASP A 494 -27.18 6.61 -14.22
N HIS A 495 -27.89 6.65 -13.09
CA HIS A 495 -28.92 5.65 -12.75
C HIS A 495 -30.11 5.63 -13.71
N ALA A 496 -30.42 6.76 -14.37
CA ALA A 496 -31.54 6.85 -15.30
C ALA A 496 -31.19 6.20 -16.64
N LYS A 497 -29.94 6.36 -17.10
CA LYS A 497 -29.45 5.74 -18.34
C LYS A 497 -28.85 4.35 -18.14
N LYS A 498 -28.59 3.95 -16.88
CA LYS A 498 -27.80 2.76 -16.52
C LYS A 498 -26.43 2.77 -17.22
N GLN A 499 -25.77 3.93 -17.14
CA GLN A 499 -24.47 4.16 -17.77
C GLN A 499 -23.41 4.59 -16.78
N ALA A 500 -22.17 4.13 -16.98
CA ALA A 500 -20.98 4.63 -16.32
C ALA A 500 -20.19 5.50 -17.31
N SER A 501 -19.79 6.69 -16.88
CA SER A 501 -19.02 7.64 -17.69
C SER A 501 -17.68 7.95 -17.03
N LEU A 502 -16.61 7.93 -17.82
CA LEU A 502 -15.27 8.32 -17.36
C LEU A 502 -15.23 9.84 -17.21
N PHE A 503 -14.90 10.34 -16.02
CA PHE A 503 -14.77 11.79 -15.77
C PHE A 503 -13.34 12.23 -15.47
N TRP A 504 -12.44 11.28 -15.16
CA TRP A 504 -11.04 11.54 -14.84
C TRP A 504 -10.20 10.31 -15.16
N GLU A 505 -8.98 10.51 -15.64
CA GLU A 505 -8.00 9.44 -15.86
C GLU A 505 -6.57 9.93 -15.66
N PHE A 506 -5.69 8.99 -15.34
CA PHE A 506 -4.24 9.17 -15.28
C PHE A 506 -3.52 7.92 -15.79
N GLU A 507 -2.60 8.14 -16.72
CA GLU A 507 -1.65 7.16 -17.26
C GLU A 507 -0.26 7.82 -17.23
N PHE A 508 0.83 7.06 -17.23
CA PHE A 508 2.16 7.65 -17.20
C PHE A 508 3.13 6.92 -18.12
N PRO A 509 3.84 7.63 -19.04
CA PRO A 509 3.59 9.01 -19.49
C PRO A 509 2.41 9.14 -20.48
N LEU A 510 1.24 9.63 -20.04
CA LEU A 510 0.04 9.88 -20.88
C LEU A 510 0.29 10.78 -22.13
N ARG A 511 1.39 11.54 -22.19
CA ARG A 511 1.69 12.49 -23.27
C ARG A 511 3.18 12.47 -23.62
N LYS A 512 3.51 12.05 -24.84
CA LYS A 512 4.88 12.13 -25.43
C LYS A 512 5.44 13.56 -25.63
N GLY A 513 5.01 14.53 -24.82
CA GLY A 513 5.52 15.90 -24.83
C GLY A 513 4.86 16.81 -23.79
N ALA A 514 5.35 16.77 -22.55
CA ALA A 514 5.58 17.89 -21.60
C ALA A 514 5.19 17.59 -20.14
N GLY A 515 6.19 17.41 -19.24
CA GLY A 515 6.09 17.34 -17.75
C GLY A 515 6.71 16.04 -17.17
N ILE A 516 7.59 16.10 -16.16
CA ILE A 516 8.60 15.03 -15.87
C ILE A 516 9.22 14.56 -17.21
N ALA A 517 9.60 15.61 -17.96
CA ALA A 517 9.23 15.82 -19.35
C ALA A 517 10.06 15.07 -20.41
N ASN A 518 10.85 14.08 -19.99
CA ASN A 518 11.69 13.25 -20.85
C ASN A 518 11.68 11.77 -20.45
N GLU A 519 10.83 11.34 -19.52
CA GLU A 519 10.75 9.92 -19.14
C GLU A 519 9.94 9.12 -20.15
N GLU A 520 10.70 8.19 -20.75
CA GLU A 520 10.40 6.99 -21.53
C GLU A 520 9.46 7.06 -22.75
N ALA A 521 9.80 6.23 -23.73
CA ALA A 521 9.11 6.12 -25.01
C ALA A 521 7.81 5.31 -24.92
N GLU A 522 7.52 4.74 -23.75
CA GLU A 522 6.54 3.68 -23.48
C GLU A 522 5.82 3.95 -22.15
N ASP A 523 4.53 3.61 -22.11
CA ASP A 523 3.66 3.76 -20.94
C ASP A 523 4.01 2.74 -19.84
N LEU A 524 3.96 3.16 -18.58
CA LEU A 524 4.11 2.25 -17.45
C LEU A 524 2.98 1.24 -17.46
N PHE A 525 3.36 -0.03 -17.37
CA PHE A 525 2.44 -1.14 -17.25
C PHE A 525 2.53 -1.75 -15.86
N ASN A 526 1.51 -1.47 -15.04
CA ASN A 526 1.22 -2.11 -13.77
C ASN A 526 0.44 -3.40 -14.02
N PHE A 527 1.03 -4.55 -13.72
CA PHE A 527 0.35 -5.82 -14.00
C PHE A 527 -0.46 -6.36 -12.82
N ASP A 528 -0.34 -5.74 -11.63
CA ASP A 528 -1.02 -6.17 -10.40
C ASP A 528 -1.04 -5.03 -9.35
N GLY A 529 -2.03 -5.06 -8.46
CA GLY A 529 -2.11 -4.16 -7.31
C GLY A 529 -2.44 -2.70 -7.67
N GLY A 530 -1.68 -1.76 -7.12
CA GLY A 530 -1.87 -0.33 -7.30
C GLY A 530 -2.80 0.32 -6.28
N TYR A 531 -2.93 1.63 -6.35
CA TYR A 531 -3.83 2.40 -5.48
C TYR A 531 -4.26 3.70 -6.15
N VAL A 532 -5.49 4.15 -5.90
CA VAL A 532 -5.95 5.48 -6.26
C VAL A 532 -6.86 6.02 -5.17
N ALA A 533 -6.67 7.28 -4.79
CA ALA A 533 -7.58 7.97 -3.90
C ALA A 533 -7.54 9.48 -4.10
N LYS A 534 -8.66 10.15 -3.81
CA LYS A 534 -8.70 11.60 -3.69
C LYS A 534 -7.97 12.03 -2.42
N LEU A 535 -7.12 13.04 -2.51
CA LEU A 535 -6.43 13.62 -1.36
C LEU A 535 -7.29 14.71 -0.75
N ASP A 536 -7.53 14.63 0.57
CA ASP A 536 -8.15 15.71 1.33
C ASP A 536 -7.20 16.91 1.40
N ARG A 537 -7.49 17.96 0.62
CA ARG A 537 -6.73 19.22 0.64
C ARG A 537 -7.58 20.37 1.16
N ASP A 538 -7.01 21.10 2.12
CA ASP A 538 -7.48 22.43 2.55
C ASP A 538 -7.26 23.54 1.49
N ARG A 539 -6.66 23.23 0.34
CA ARG A 539 -6.12 24.22 -0.62
C ARG A 539 -6.98 24.48 -1.86
N GLY A 540 -8.20 23.96 -1.92
CA GLY A 540 -9.19 24.30 -2.96
C GLY A 540 -8.94 23.74 -4.36
N ASN A 541 -7.82 23.06 -4.61
CA ASN A 541 -7.56 22.32 -5.85
C ASN A 541 -7.64 20.82 -5.58
N GLU A 542 -8.40 20.10 -6.39
CA GLU A 542 -8.47 18.64 -6.33
C GLU A 542 -7.13 18.02 -6.73
N SER A 543 -6.73 17.00 -5.98
CA SER A 543 -5.55 16.19 -6.26
C SER A 543 -5.79 14.76 -5.81
N TYR A 544 -5.04 13.85 -6.40
CA TYR A 544 -5.16 12.42 -6.22
C TYR A 544 -3.79 11.83 -5.90
N ILE A 545 -3.78 10.79 -5.09
CA ILE A 545 -2.66 9.87 -5.05
C ILE A 545 -2.95 8.75 -6.03
N VAL A 546 -1.97 8.42 -6.87
CA VAL A 546 -2.01 7.25 -7.74
C VAL A 546 -0.76 6.43 -7.50
N ALA A 547 -0.88 5.13 -7.37
CA ALA A 547 0.25 4.22 -7.25
C ALA A 547 0.15 3.09 -8.25
N PHE A 548 1.27 2.82 -8.92
CA PHE A 548 1.52 1.62 -9.71
C PHE A 548 2.60 0.84 -8.99
N THR A 549 2.22 -0.28 -8.36
CA THR A 549 3.04 -0.94 -7.34
C THR A 549 3.75 -2.21 -7.82
N ALA A 550 3.44 -2.66 -9.03
CA ALA A 550 4.06 -3.80 -9.68
C ALA A 550 4.33 -3.45 -11.14
N VAL A 551 5.23 -2.48 -11.39
CA VAL A 551 5.52 -2.04 -12.75
C VAL A 551 6.47 -2.99 -13.45
N VAL A 552 6.16 -3.32 -14.71
CA VAL A 552 7.06 -4.06 -15.61
C VAL A 552 8.04 -3.07 -16.23
N VAL A 553 9.35 -3.30 -16.03
CA VAL A 553 10.40 -2.38 -16.54
C VAL A 553 11.14 -2.95 -17.74
N ASP A 554 11.12 -4.27 -17.94
CA ASP A 554 11.75 -4.97 -19.08
C ASP A 554 11.13 -6.38 -19.22
N ASP A 555 11.32 -7.04 -20.37
CA ASP A 555 11.02 -8.48 -20.55
C ASP A 555 11.92 -9.39 -19.68
N ASP A 556 12.99 -8.84 -19.09
CA ASP A 556 13.93 -9.58 -18.24
C ASP A 556 13.37 -9.71 -16.82
N ALA A 557 12.68 -10.83 -16.59
CA ALA A 557 12.01 -11.22 -15.34
C ALA A 557 12.94 -11.35 -14.10
N THR A 558 14.19 -10.91 -14.19
CA THR A 558 15.21 -11.05 -13.15
C THR A 558 15.44 -9.78 -12.32
N THR A 559 14.87 -8.64 -12.72
CA THR A 559 15.32 -7.35 -12.18
C THR A 559 14.37 -6.69 -11.18
N GLY A 560 13.29 -7.38 -10.79
CA GLY A 560 12.32 -6.92 -9.78
C GLY A 560 11.29 -5.92 -10.31
N HIS A 561 10.27 -5.63 -9.49
CA HIS A 561 9.18 -4.70 -9.80
C HIS A 561 9.32 -3.43 -8.97
N PRO A 562 9.65 -2.26 -9.55
CA PRO A 562 9.54 -1.00 -8.83
C PRO A 562 8.07 -0.63 -8.60
N ALA A 563 7.88 0.20 -7.58
CA ALA A 563 6.63 0.91 -7.36
C ALA A 563 6.83 2.42 -7.63
N PHE A 564 5.81 3.05 -8.19
CA PHE A 564 5.74 4.48 -8.43
C PHE A 564 4.48 5.03 -7.76
N VAL A 565 4.65 6.11 -7.00
CA VAL A 565 3.55 6.84 -6.37
C VAL A 565 3.57 8.26 -6.88
N PHE A 566 2.44 8.72 -7.40
CA PHE A 566 2.25 10.02 -7.99
C PHE A 566 1.30 10.83 -7.13
N GLU A 567 1.57 12.13 -7.06
CA GLU A 567 0.50 13.10 -6.83
C GLU A 567 0.06 13.63 -8.18
N VAL A 568 -1.23 13.57 -8.45
CA VAL A 568 -1.84 13.95 -9.73
C VAL A 568 -2.86 15.05 -9.47
N ASP A 569 -2.93 16.05 -10.34
CA ASP A 569 -3.94 17.11 -10.22
C ASP A 569 -5.29 16.75 -10.90
N ALA A 570 -6.23 17.68 -10.82
CA ALA A 570 -7.55 17.57 -11.46
C ALA A 570 -7.51 17.39 -12.98
N ALA A 571 -6.42 17.80 -13.65
CA ALA A 571 -6.25 17.66 -15.09
C ALA A 571 -5.65 16.32 -15.51
N GLY A 572 -5.25 15.48 -14.55
CA GLY A 572 -4.53 14.23 -14.82
C GLY A 572 -3.04 14.45 -15.04
N ASP A 573 -2.47 15.59 -14.62
CA ASP A 573 -1.04 15.85 -14.76
C ASP A 573 -0.28 15.48 -13.46
N ALA A 574 0.86 14.79 -13.59
CA ALA A 574 1.71 14.42 -12.45
C ALA A 574 2.42 15.65 -11.86
N VAL A 575 2.18 15.93 -10.58
CA VAL A 575 2.71 17.05 -9.79
C VAL A 575 3.97 16.66 -9.02
N SER A 576 4.01 15.41 -8.55
CA SER A 576 5.15 14.81 -7.86
C SER A 576 5.20 13.31 -8.16
N LYS A 577 6.38 12.72 -8.07
CA LYS A 577 6.60 11.29 -8.24
C LYS A 577 7.59 10.77 -7.20
N ILE A 578 7.22 9.71 -6.51
CA ILE A 578 8.04 8.93 -5.60
C ILE A 578 8.32 7.59 -6.29
N ARG A 579 9.59 7.30 -6.55
CA ARG A 579 10.03 6.01 -7.08
C ARG A 579 10.63 5.19 -5.94
N LEU A 580 10.01 4.05 -5.68
CA LEU A 580 10.50 3.10 -4.68
C LEU A 580 11.52 2.14 -5.28
N PRO A 581 12.45 1.60 -4.47
CA PRO A 581 13.30 0.49 -4.86
C PRO A 581 12.49 -0.71 -5.37
N ARG A 582 13.15 -1.55 -6.16
CA ARG A 582 12.51 -2.72 -6.77
C ARG A 582 12.32 -3.82 -5.75
N VAL A 583 11.14 -4.44 -5.76
CA VAL A 583 10.86 -5.67 -5.02
C VAL A 583 11.31 -6.87 -5.87
N PRO A 584 11.96 -7.91 -5.30
CA PRO A 584 12.38 -9.10 -6.07
C PRO A 584 11.21 -9.77 -6.80
N THR A 585 11.45 -10.33 -8.00
CA THR A 585 10.39 -10.95 -8.83
C THR A 585 9.78 -12.23 -8.24
N THR A 586 10.42 -12.81 -7.22
CA THR A 586 9.80 -13.86 -6.40
C THR A 586 8.53 -13.39 -5.70
N HIS A 587 8.38 -12.08 -5.53
CA HIS A 587 7.18 -11.44 -5.00
C HIS A 587 6.47 -10.75 -6.16
N LYS A 588 5.74 -11.56 -6.94
CA LYS A 588 5.09 -11.14 -8.18
C LYS A 588 4.19 -9.91 -7.98
N SER A 589 3.53 -9.76 -6.84
CA SER A 589 2.63 -8.62 -6.60
C SER A 589 3.36 -7.31 -6.26
N GLY A 590 4.70 -7.27 -6.29
CA GLY A 590 5.50 -6.08 -6.01
C GLY A 590 5.22 -5.52 -4.62
N SER A 591 5.04 -4.19 -4.51
CA SER A 591 4.60 -3.55 -3.26
C SER A 591 3.09 -3.65 -3.02
N TYR A 592 2.32 -4.14 -3.99
CA TYR A 592 0.88 -4.36 -4.00
C TYR A 592 -0.05 -3.15 -3.70
N ARG A 593 0.16 -2.40 -2.60
CA ARG A 593 -0.54 -1.16 -2.25
C ARG A 593 0.42 -0.07 -1.79
N ALA A 594 0.05 1.18 -2.04
CA ALA A 594 0.71 2.35 -1.47
C ALA A 594 -0.35 3.41 -1.08
N GLU A 595 -0.60 3.59 0.21
CA GLU A 595 -1.66 4.48 0.72
C GLU A 595 -1.07 5.76 1.35
N ALA A 596 -1.71 6.90 1.10
CA ALA A 596 -1.36 8.16 1.75
C ALA A 596 -1.92 8.19 3.18
N THR A 597 -1.11 8.66 4.14
CA THR A 597 -1.57 8.92 5.50
C THR A 597 -1.14 10.31 5.97
N THR A 598 -1.85 10.86 6.96
CA THR A 598 -1.57 12.22 7.45
C THR A 598 -0.53 12.25 8.57
N SER A 599 -0.43 11.17 9.35
CA SER A 599 0.35 11.10 10.58
C SER A 599 0.56 9.65 11.01
N ILE A 600 1.61 9.37 11.79
CA ILE A 600 1.79 8.07 12.42
C ILE A 600 1.03 8.01 13.75
N ASN A 601 1.15 9.06 14.57
CA ASN A 601 0.57 9.14 15.91
C ASN A 601 -0.07 10.52 16.18
N GLY A 602 -0.72 11.11 15.17
CA GLY A 602 -1.46 12.38 15.30
C GLY A 602 -0.61 13.65 15.09
N GLU A 603 0.58 13.52 14.50
CA GLU A 603 1.50 14.65 14.38
C GLU A 603 1.06 15.67 13.33
N LEU A 604 1.36 16.95 13.58
CA LEU A 604 0.86 18.10 12.82
C LEU A 604 2.02 18.97 12.32
N PHE A 605 1.84 19.63 11.18
CA PHE A 605 2.79 20.65 10.70
C PHE A 605 2.55 22.04 11.31
N THR A 606 1.50 22.19 12.11
CA THR A 606 1.14 23.42 12.80
C THR A 606 1.10 23.17 14.31
N ARG A 607 1.31 24.24 15.08
CA ARG A 607 1.20 24.18 16.55
C ARG A 607 -0.21 23.70 16.96
N PRO A 608 -0.35 22.80 17.93
CA PRO A 608 -1.63 22.15 18.28
C PRO A 608 -2.56 23.03 19.17
N TRP A 609 -2.52 24.36 19.06
CA TRP A 609 -3.28 25.27 19.93
C TRP A 609 -3.63 26.63 19.34
#